data_AF-B7KW06-F1
#
_entry.id   AF-B7KW06-F1
#
_cell.length_a   1.000
_cell.length_b   1.000
_cell.length_c   1.000
_cell.angle_alpha   90.00
_cell.angle_beta   90.00
_cell.angle_gamma   90.00
#
_symmetry.space_group_name_H-M   'P 1'
#
loop_
_entity.id
_entity.type
_entity.pdbx_description
1 polymer ?
#
loop_
_entity_poly.entity_id
_entity_poly.type
_entity_poly.pdbx_seq_one_letter_code
_entity_poly.pdbx_strand_id
1 'polypeptide(L)'
;MLCSWYAGKGLESIASFFAIMFLSFSANALAPGKQTLEALARNARSDQPYAVVISPNSRENVRNRQLEADSYTQRLRELGFAVTTIGPSRRFDADAAIRDLANIPRGSNVAVVVPAPAYADADDIFILAQDSAETATNDTTSMASEALSLSFLSRAISKSRPTQFIVLIPHCRRVDNPQALCPAESLARSGGASVIAANNSNLETDWEGISYDKILPLMTQEGLTYAALYNRISAATTGAGITMSRSLNLSTEFMFAPLNFFQNISTPCNSNRTGAISLTLARARVSACETAVATWPYAREFVQAHEFALEQLAFAETETFCGPLLQSSLAVYRERYPAGSFISQIERRLTDCEKRRVEKGRQKDREAENVRRQDRKQNQADQPQLDSRTSSNVGSWFVIMGSYPSAERFKAVAKQNWLDAQGINAQLIATNNYPGLTSGLTIVSQGPYSKDVAQRRLNQVKSVARDAYIKSAY
;
A
#
# COMPACT_ATOMS: atom_id res chain seq x y z
N MET A 1 36.39 32.12 -17.94
CA MET A 1 37.27 31.00 -17.54
C MET A 1 36.36 29.84 -17.15
N LEU A 2 35.95 29.00 -18.11
CA LEU A 2 36.55 27.69 -18.51
C LEU A 2 36.19 26.59 -17.48
N CYS A 3 35.58 25.43 -17.74
CA CYS A 3 35.06 24.65 -18.89
C CYS A 3 34.01 23.67 -18.30
N SER A 4 32.85 23.34 -18.88
CA SER A 4 32.54 22.49 -20.05
C SER A 4 33.19 21.08 -20.07
N TRP A 5 32.36 20.03 -19.91
CA TRP A 5 32.31 18.73 -20.64
C TRP A 5 31.82 17.57 -19.74
N TYR A 6 30.62 17.03 -20.00
CA TYR A 6 30.45 15.71 -20.62
C TYR A 6 28.97 15.43 -20.93
N ALA A 7 28.68 15.31 -22.22
CA ALA A 7 27.48 14.66 -22.75
C ALA A 7 27.81 13.20 -23.07
N GLY A 8 26.87 12.27 -22.91
CA GLY A 8 27.00 10.97 -23.58
C GLY A 8 26.19 9.79 -23.05
N LYS A 9 24.94 9.68 -23.54
CA LYS A 9 24.25 8.46 -24.00
C LYS A 9 23.84 7.37 -23.00
N GLY A 10 22.55 7.00 -23.07
CA GLY A 10 22.12 5.61 -22.94
C GLY A 10 21.04 5.32 -21.89
N LEU A 11 19.90 6.04 -21.92
CA LEU A 11 18.70 5.60 -21.22
C LEU A 11 17.65 5.21 -22.27
N GLU A 12 17.75 3.95 -22.72
CA GLU A 12 16.65 3.26 -23.36
C GLU A 12 15.55 3.06 -22.32
N SER A 13 14.53 3.89 -22.44
CA SER A 13 13.10 3.59 -22.28
C SER A 13 12.76 2.29 -21.55
N ILE A 14 12.65 2.36 -20.23
CA ILE A 14 11.68 1.56 -19.49
C ILE A 14 10.57 2.54 -19.09
N ALA A 15 9.68 2.81 -20.05
CA ALA A 15 8.37 3.34 -19.76
C ALA A 15 7.61 2.30 -18.92
N SER A 16 7.85 2.32 -17.61
CA SER A 16 6.97 1.66 -16.66
C SER A 16 5.64 2.37 -16.74
N PHE A 17 4.64 1.64 -17.25
CA PHE A 17 3.23 1.90 -17.10
C PHE A 17 2.90 2.05 -15.59
N PHE A 18 3.15 3.22 -15.02
CA PHE A 18 2.40 3.68 -13.86
C PHE A 18 1.06 4.15 -14.41
N ALA A 19 0.13 3.22 -14.52
CA ALA A 19 -1.27 3.57 -14.46
C ALA A 19 -1.50 4.15 -13.06
N ILE A 20 -1.26 5.46 -12.91
CA ILE A 20 -1.87 6.24 -11.85
C ILE A 20 -3.35 6.16 -12.17
N MET A 21 -4.01 5.14 -11.62
CA MET A 21 -5.45 5.11 -11.49
C MET A 21 -5.76 6.26 -10.54
N PHE A 22 -5.84 7.47 -11.08
CA PHE A 22 -6.56 8.56 -10.45
C PHE A 22 -7.94 7.96 -10.21
N LEU A 23 -8.18 7.49 -8.99
CA LEU A 23 -9.52 7.37 -8.46
C LEU A 23 -10.04 8.81 -8.51
N SER A 24 -10.64 9.16 -9.65
CA SER A 24 -11.50 10.31 -9.75
C SER A 24 -12.61 10.01 -8.76
N PHE A 25 -12.46 10.51 -7.54
CA PHE A 25 -13.55 10.62 -6.60
C PHE A 25 -14.51 11.61 -7.22
N SER A 26 -15.35 11.12 -8.13
CA SER A 26 -16.51 11.85 -8.59
C SER A 26 -17.34 12.10 -7.35
N ALA A 27 -17.33 13.35 -6.88
CA ALA A 27 -18.31 13.84 -5.93
C ALA A 27 -19.68 13.64 -6.61
N ASN A 28 -20.30 12.50 -6.35
CA ASN A 28 -21.64 12.22 -6.82
C ASN A 28 -22.53 13.11 -5.96
N ALA A 29 -23.00 14.22 -6.53
CA ALA A 29 -24.10 14.97 -5.96
C ALA A 29 -25.20 13.97 -5.56
N LEU A 30 -25.75 14.09 -4.34
CA LEU A 30 -26.90 13.29 -3.90
C LEU A 30 -27.90 13.18 -5.03
N ALA A 31 -28.14 11.95 -5.46
CA ALA A 31 -29.18 11.69 -6.43
C ALA A 31 -30.53 12.15 -5.84
N PRO A 32 -31.44 12.71 -6.66
CA PRO A 32 -32.80 12.98 -6.23
C PRO A 32 -33.44 11.73 -5.63
N GLY A 33 -34.15 11.90 -4.51
CA GLY A 33 -34.80 10.81 -3.79
C GLY A 33 -33.87 10.04 -2.85
N LYS A 34 -34.09 8.72 -2.75
CA LYS A 34 -33.42 7.84 -1.79
C LYS A 34 -32.30 7.03 -2.47
N GLN A 35 -31.12 7.04 -1.87
CA GLN A 35 -30.00 6.19 -2.28
C GLN A 35 -29.36 5.53 -1.07
N THR A 36 -28.93 4.27 -1.20
CA THR A 36 -28.14 3.59 -0.15
C THR A 36 -26.75 3.28 -0.69
N LEU A 37 -25.73 3.65 0.07
CA LEU A 37 -24.32 3.50 -0.24
C LEU A 37 -23.67 2.58 0.78
N GLU A 38 -22.82 1.67 0.31
CA GLU A 38 -22.03 0.80 1.19
C GLU A 38 -20.92 1.58 1.91
N ALA A 39 -20.58 1.11 3.11
CA ALA A 39 -19.42 1.55 3.86
C ALA A 39 -18.12 1.39 3.06
N LEU A 40 -17.22 2.38 3.14
CA LEU A 40 -15.88 2.29 2.55
C LEU A 40 -14.92 1.51 3.46
N ALA A 41 -14.97 1.80 4.77
CA ALA A 41 -14.22 1.05 5.76
C ALA A 41 -15.05 -0.17 6.23
N ARG A 42 -14.48 -1.37 6.14
CA ARG A 42 -15.05 -2.56 6.77
C ARG A 42 -14.27 -2.87 8.04
N ASN A 43 -14.92 -2.69 9.19
CA ASN A 43 -14.41 -3.17 10.47
C ASN A 43 -14.87 -4.62 10.67
N ALA A 44 -14.04 -5.46 11.26
CA ALA A 44 -14.34 -6.89 11.46
C ALA A 44 -15.41 -7.15 12.54
N ARG A 45 -15.86 -6.12 13.26
CA ARG A 45 -16.89 -6.24 14.31
C ARG A 45 -18.31 -6.37 13.74
N SER A 46 -19.17 -7.09 14.47
CA SER A 46 -20.54 -7.47 14.06
C SER A 46 -21.54 -6.32 14.03
N ASP A 47 -21.27 -5.22 14.73
CA ASP A 47 -22.22 -4.12 14.85
C ASP A 47 -22.08 -3.24 13.63
N GLN A 48 -22.95 -3.42 12.64
CA GLN A 48 -22.94 -2.59 11.43
C GLN A 48 -23.51 -1.21 11.76
N PRO A 49 -22.67 -0.15 11.77
CA PRO A 49 -23.17 1.20 11.96
C PRO A 49 -23.91 1.64 10.69
N TYR A 50 -25.00 2.38 10.89
CA TYR A 50 -25.86 2.83 9.81
C TYR A 50 -26.09 4.33 9.94
N ALA A 51 -26.05 5.06 8.83
CA ALA A 51 -26.29 6.48 8.85
C ALA A 51 -27.39 6.88 7.87
N VAL A 52 -28.07 7.96 8.21
CA VAL A 52 -29.05 8.61 7.35
C VAL A 52 -28.65 10.07 7.16
N VAL A 53 -28.44 10.50 5.92
CA VAL A 53 -28.15 11.91 5.59
C VAL A 53 -29.34 12.51 4.86
N ILE A 54 -29.90 13.60 5.39
CA ILE A 54 -31.18 14.15 4.91
C ILE A 54 -31.00 15.59 4.45
N SER A 55 -31.14 15.81 3.14
CA SER A 55 -31.10 17.13 2.51
C SER A 55 -32.11 17.25 1.36
N PRO A 56 -33.42 17.30 1.66
CA PRO A 56 -34.50 17.30 0.68
C PRO A 56 -34.79 18.68 0.07
N ASN A 57 -34.28 19.77 0.67
CA ASN A 57 -34.48 21.13 0.15
C ASN A 57 -33.48 21.45 -0.98
N SER A 58 -33.98 22.07 -2.06
CA SER A 58 -33.17 22.49 -3.22
C SER A 58 -33.40 23.95 -3.62
N ARG A 59 -33.86 24.84 -2.73
CA ARG A 59 -34.24 26.21 -3.15
C ARG A 59 -33.17 27.27 -2.96
N GLU A 60 -32.38 27.21 -1.88
CA GLU A 60 -31.30 28.17 -1.61
C GLU A 60 -29.94 27.48 -1.52
N ASN A 61 -28.93 28.01 -2.21
CA ASN A 61 -27.55 27.50 -2.22
C ASN A 61 -27.45 25.98 -2.44
N VAL A 62 -28.25 25.46 -3.38
CA VAL A 62 -28.37 24.03 -3.70
C VAL A 62 -27.02 23.35 -3.79
N ARG A 63 -26.09 23.96 -4.52
CA ARG A 63 -24.76 23.40 -4.75
C ARG A 63 -23.98 23.24 -3.45
N ASN A 64 -23.97 24.24 -2.58
CA ASN A 64 -23.18 24.19 -1.34
C ASN A 64 -23.78 23.22 -0.33
N ARG A 65 -25.12 23.21 -0.19
CA ARG A 65 -25.82 22.25 0.68
C ARG A 65 -25.66 20.81 0.21
N GLN A 66 -25.65 20.64 -1.12
CA GLN A 66 -25.38 19.36 -1.73
C GLN A 66 -23.96 18.88 -1.41
N LEU A 67 -22.96 19.76 -1.60
CA LEU A 67 -21.56 19.46 -1.26
C LEU A 67 -21.37 19.15 0.22
N GLU A 68 -22.05 19.88 1.11
CA GLU A 68 -22.04 19.62 2.55
C GLU A 68 -22.58 18.22 2.87
N ALA A 69 -23.74 17.85 2.29
CA ALA A 69 -24.34 16.55 2.49
C ALA A 69 -23.51 15.40 1.88
N ASP A 70 -22.88 15.63 0.73
CA ASP A 70 -21.93 14.70 0.12
C ASP A 70 -20.71 14.49 1.04
N SER A 71 -20.24 15.55 1.69
CA SER A 71 -19.10 15.49 2.61
C SER A 71 -19.42 14.72 3.89
N TYR A 72 -20.62 14.90 4.48
CA TYR A 72 -21.09 14.04 5.57
C TYR A 72 -21.23 12.59 5.11
N THR A 73 -21.81 12.36 3.93
CA THR A 73 -22.00 11.03 3.36
C THR A 73 -20.66 10.33 3.20
N GLN A 74 -19.69 10.99 2.57
CA GLN A 74 -18.34 10.46 2.39
C GLN A 74 -17.66 10.19 3.73
N ARG A 75 -17.70 11.15 4.66
CA ARG A 75 -17.12 11.01 6.01
C ARG A 75 -17.70 9.81 6.76
N LEU A 76 -19.01 9.63 6.74
CA LEU A 76 -19.69 8.51 7.41
C LEU A 76 -19.30 7.17 6.77
N ARG A 77 -19.18 7.12 5.43
CA ARG A 77 -18.71 5.91 4.74
C ARG A 77 -17.26 5.56 5.08
N GLU A 78 -16.39 6.56 5.17
CA GLU A 78 -14.99 6.41 5.61
C GLU A 78 -14.91 5.91 7.07
N LEU A 79 -15.89 6.26 7.90
CA LEU A 79 -16.06 5.76 9.27
C LEU A 79 -16.81 4.42 9.38
N GLY A 80 -17.07 3.78 8.24
CA GLY A 80 -17.61 2.43 8.18
C GLY A 80 -19.13 2.33 8.26
N PHE A 81 -19.86 3.44 8.16
CA PHE A 81 -21.32 3.44 8.11
C PHE A 81 -21.82 3.00 6.73
N ALA A 82 -22.83 2.14 6.70
CA ALA A 82 -23.72 2.06 5.55
C ALA A 82 -24.61 3.31 5.56
N VAL A 83 -24.65 4.07 4.47
CA VAL A 83 -25.30 5.38 4.45
C VAL A 83 -26.50 5.36 3.53
N THR A 84 -27.69 5.64 4.05
CA THR A 84 -28.83 6.02 3.22
C THR A 84 -28.92 7.53 3.16
N THR A 85 -29.06 8.07 1.96
CA THR A 85 -29.24 9.47 1.74
C THR A 85 -30.66 9.73 1.25
N ILE A 86 -31.25 10.82 1.72
CA ILE A 86 -32.53 11.36 1.23
C ILE A 86 -32.21 12.75 0.69
N GLY A 87 -31.94 12.79 -0.61
CA GLY A 87 -31.58 14.01 -1.34
C GLY A 87 -32.80 14.84 -1.74
N PRO A 88 -32.59 15.84 -2.61
CA PRO A 88 -33.65 16.70 -3.14
C PRO A 88 -34.82 15.90 -3.68
N SER A 89 -36.00 16.10 -3.09
CA SER A 89 -37.21 15.37 -3.46
C SER A 89 -38.47 16.09 -2.99
N ARG A 90 -39.60 15.76 -3.62
CA ARG A 90 -40.92 16.23 -3.19
C ARG A 90 -41.29 15.60 -1.85
N ARG A 91 -42.16 16.25 -1.08
CA ARG A 91 -42.58 15.78 0.25
C ARG A 91 -43.06 14.34 0.23
N PHE A 92 -43.89 13.98 -0.76
CA PHE A 92 -44.43 12.62 -0.90
C PHE A 92 -43.31 11.56 -1.02
N ASP A 93 -42.31 11.82 -1.87
CA ASP A 93 -41.20 10.90 -2.10
C ASP A 93 -40.28 10.81 -0.88
N ALA A 94 -40.03 11.95 -0.22
CA ALA A 94 -39.24 12.00 1.01
C ALA A 94 -39.94 11.28 2.17
N ASP A 95 -41.26 11.42 2.33
CA ASP A 95 -42.04 10.68 3.33
C ASP A 95 -42.02 9.16 3.07
N ALA A 96 -42.11 8.74 1.80
CA ALA A 96 -41.97 7.34 1.42
C ALA A 96 -40.56 6.82 1.78
N ALA A 97 -39.52 7.58 1.46
CA ALA A 97 -38.14 7.25 1.81
C ALA A 97 -37.92 7.15 3.32
N ILE A 98 -38.55 8.04 4.12
CA ILE A 98 -38.50 8.01 5.58
C ILE A 98 -39.18 6.74 6.13
N ARG A 99 -40.35 6.36 5.59
CA ARG A 99 -41.05 5.13 6.02
C ARG A 99 -40.21 3.89 5.79
N ASP A 100 -39.46 3.84 4.70
CA ASP A 100 -38.57 2.73 4.40
C ASP A 100 -37.40 2.59 5.39
N LEU A 101 -37.06 3.65 6.15
CA LEU A 101 -36.01 3.56 7.18
C LEU A 101 -36.41 2.65 8.35
N ALA A 102 -37.68 2.23 8.43
CA ALA A 102 -38.09 1.15 9.33
C ALA A 102 -37.39 -0.19 9.00
N ASN A 103 -36.81 -0.35 7.80
CA ASN A 103 -36.09 -1.53 7.34
C ASN A 103 -34.57 -1.48 7.61
N ILE A 104 -34.08 -0.48 8.36
CA ILE A 104 -32.69 -0.48 8.84
C ILE A 104 -32.41 -1.77 9.63
N PRO A 105 -31.22 -2.39 9.50
CA PRO A 105 -30.88 -3.60 10.24
C PRO A 105 -31.11 -3.43 11.75
N ARG A 106 -31.75 -4.42 12.36
CA ARG A 106 -32.07 -4.37 13.79
C ARG A 106 -30.80 -4.38 14.64
N GLY A 107 -30.79 -3.56 15.69
CA GLY A 107 -29.64 -3.45 16.59
C GLY A 107 -28.44 -2.70 16.01
N SER A 108 -28.59 -2.00 14.88
CA SER A 108 -27.55 -1.09 14.38
C SER A 108 -27.38 0.13 15.29
N ASN A 109 -26.16 0.66 15.34
CA ASN A 109 -25.90 2.01 15.83
C ASN A 109 -26.26 2.99 14.71
N VAL A 110 -27.25 3.86 14.93
CA VAL A 110 -27.81 4.74 13.91
C VAL A 110 -27.43 6.20 14.16
N ALA A 111 -26.89 6.86 13.13
CA ALA A 111 -26.68 8.30 13.11
C ALA A 111 -27.53 8.96 12.03
N VAL A 112 -28.34 9.95 12.39
CA VAL A 112 -28.99 10.84 11.42
C VAL A 112 -28.22 12.14 11.38
N VAL A 113 -27.90 12.63 10.18
CA VAL A 113 -27.33 13.97 9.98
C VAL A 113 -28.25 14.75 9.04
N VAL A 114 -28.58 15.98 9.42
CA VAL A 114 -29.45 16.88 8.67
C VAL A 114 -28.64 18.10 8.19
N PRO A 115 -27.81 17.99 7.13
CA PRO A 115 -27.00 19.09 6.61
C PRO A 115 -27.82 20.14 5.82
N ALA A 116 -29.11 20.26 6.12
CA ALA A 116 -30.04 21.20 5.51
C ALA A 116 -30.64 22.11 6.58
N PRO A 117 -31.12 23.31 6.21
CA PRO A 117 -31.84 24.16 7.15
C PRO A 117 -33.06 23.44 7.75
N ALA A 118 -33.01 23.25 9.06
CA ALA A 118 -34.14 22.77 9.84
C ALA A 118 -34.84 23.94 10.53
N TYR A 119 -36.17 23.85 10.59
CA TYR A 119 -37.05 24.85 11.19
C TYR A 119 -37.77 24.22 12.35
N ALA A 120 -37.84 24.89 13.49
CA ALA A 120 -38.45 24.35 14.68
C ALA A 120 -39.60 25.21 15.18
N ASP A 121 -40.59 24.57 15.78
CA ASP A 121 -41.56 25.20 16.67
C ASP A 121 -41.23 24.80 18.13
N ALA A 122 -42.24 24.84 19.02
CA ALA A 122 -42.05 24.45 20.41
C ALA A 122 -41.91 22.92 20.60
N ASP A 123 -42.47 22.12 19.70
CA ASP A 123 -42.73 20.70 19.89
C ASP A 123 -41.91 19.81 18.96
N ASP A 124 -41.58 20.27 17.75
CA ASP A 124 -40.92 19.47 16.73
C ASP A 124 -39.92 20.29 15.88
N ILE A 125 -39.16 19.55 15.07
CA ILE A 125 -38.20 20.07 14.12
C ILE A 125 -38.56 19.55 12.74
N PHE A 126 -38.54 20.43 11.76
CA PHE A 126 -39.02 20.21 10.42
C PHE A 126 -37.95 20.51 9.38
N ILE A 127 -37.99 19.77 8.28
CA ILE A 127 -37.13 20.00 7.12
C ILE A 127 -38.03 20.26 5.92
N LEU A 128 -37.81 21.37 5.21
CA LEU A 128 -38.57 21.68 4.00
C LEU A 128 -38.21 20.71 2.88
N ALA A 129 -39.22 20.23 2.17
CA ALA A 129 -39.06 19.47 0.95
C ALA A 129 -38.82 20.42 -0.24
N GLN A 130 -38.48 19.85 -1.40
CA GLN A 130 -38.24 20.64 -2.61
C GLN A 130 -39.48 21.44 -3.07
N ASP A 131 -40.68 20.90 -2.84
CA ASP A 131 -41.96 21.47 -3.24
C ASP A 131 -42.63 22.38 -2.19
N SER A 132 -42.10 22.45 -0.97
CA SER A 132 -42.65 23.32 0.11
C SER A 132 -42.81 24.78 -0.31
N ALA A 133 -43.92 25.44 0.02
CA ALA A 133 -44.11 26.87 -0.28
C ALA A 133 -43.02 27.76 0.36
N GLU A 134 -42.64 28.87 -0.30
CA GLU A 134 -41.65 29.82 0.24
C GLU A 134 -42.11 30.47 1.56
N THR A 135 -43.42 30.64 1.71
CA THR A 135 -44.04 31.16 2.93
C THR A 135 -44.09 30.15 4.08
N ALA A 136 -43.72 28.88 3.85
CA ALA A 136 -43.81 27.83 4.88
C ALA A 136 -42.96 28.13 6.12
N THR A 137 -41.89 28.92 5.98
CA THR A 137 -41.04 29.33 7.11
C THR A 137 -41.60 30.49 7.93
N ASN A 138 -42.70 31.12 7.48
CA ASN A 138 -43.27 32.31 8.12
C ASN A 138 -44.49 31.96 8.99
N ASP A 139 -45.07 30.77 8.81
CA ASP A 139 -46.25 30.32 9.53
C ASP A 139 -46.06 28.89 10.05
N THR A 140 -45.91 28.78 11.37
CA THR A 140 -45.77 27.50 12.09
C THR A 140 -46.90 26.51 11.78
N THR A 141 -48.11 26.98 11.51
CA THR A 141 -49.25 26.10 11.22
C THR A 141 -49.14 25.42 9.85
N SER A 142 -48.50 26.10 8.90
CA SER A 142 -48.26 25.56 7.55
C SER A 142 -47.12 24.53 7.55
N MET A 143 -46.15 24.62 8.46
CA MET A 143 -44.99 23.72 8.48
C MET A 143 -45.38 22.24 8.59
N ALA A 144 -46.39 21.90 9.39
CA ALA A 144 -46.83 20.52 9.57
C ALA A 144 -47.39 19.89 8.27
N SER A 145 -48.03 20.69 7.40
CA SER A 145 -48.56 20.23 6.11
C SER A 145 -47.54 20.28 4.98
N GLU A 146 -46.48 21.06 5.14
CA GLU A 146 -45.64 21.52 4.03
C GLU A 146 -44.19 21.00 4.16
N ALA A 147 -43.80 20.55 5.36
CA ALA A 147 -42.47 20.05 5.70
C ALA A 147 -42.46 18.59 6.18
N LEU A 148 -41.26 18.05 6.37
CA LEU A 148 -41.00 16.72 6.92
C LEU A 148 -40.72 16.83 8.42
N SER A 149 -41.47 16.10 9.24
CA SER A 149 -41.28 16.05 10.70
C SER A 149 -40.13 15.13 11.08
N LEU A 150 -39.16 15.65 11.85
CA LEU A 150 -38.08 14.84 12.41
C LEU A 150 -38.57 13.88 13.49
N SER A 151 -39.65 14.21 14.20
CA SER A 151 -40.31 13.26 15.10
C SER A 151 -40.93 12.08 14.34
N PHE A 152 -41.45 12.28 13.12
CA PHE A 152 -41.89 11.18 12.26
C PHE A 152 -40.71 10.30 11.82
N LEU A 153 -39.62 10.92 11.35
CA LEU A 153 -38.37 10.23 11.01
C LEU A 153 -37.86 9.37 12.17
N SER A 154 -37.72 9.97 13.35
CA SER A 154 -37.15 9.30 14.51
C SER A 154 -38.00 8.13 14.99
N ARG A 155 -39.34 8.25 14.89
CA ARG A 155 -40.26 7.13 15.11
C ARG A 155 -40.13 6.03 14.06
N ALA A 156 -39.92 6.38 12.79
CA ALA A 156 -39.70 5.40 11.73
C ALA A 156 -38.42 4.58 11.98
N ILE A 157 -37.31 5.25 12.29
CA ILE A 157 -36.03 4.61 12.62
C ILE A 157 -36.15 3.77 13.89
N SER A 158 -36.82 4.27 14.93
CA SER A 158 -37.01 3.53 16.19
C SER A 158 -37.70 2.17 16.02
N LYS A 159 -38.49 1.96 14.96
CA LYS A 159 -39.07 0.64 14.66
C LYS A 159 -38.01 -0.42 14.37
N SER A 160 -36.83 -0.02 13.89
CA SER A 160 -35.68 -0.92 13.71
C SER A 160 -35.00 -1.31 15.03
N ARG A 161 -35.34 -0.65 16.15
CA ARG A 161 -34.73 -0.87 17.48
C ARG A 161 -33.20 -0.73 17.44
N PRO A 162 -32.70 0.48 17.12
CA PRO A 162 -31.26 0.74 17.17
C PRO A 162 -30.73 0.56 18.60
N THR A 163 -29.50 0.06 18.73
CA THR A 163 -28.79 -0.02 20.03
C THR A 163 -28.43 1.36 20.56
N GLN A 164 -28.02 2.23 19.63
CA GLN A 164 -27.73 3.63 19.87
C GLN A 164 -28.31 4.44 18.74
N PHE A 165 -28.92 5.57 19.04
CA PHE A 165 -29.55 6.43 18.04
C PHE A 165 -29.22 7.89 18.34
N ILE A 166 -28.53 8.55 17.41
CA ILE A 166 -28.26 9.98 17.50
C ILE A 166 -28.80 10.73 16.29
N VAL A 167 -29.11 12.02 16.49
CA VAL A 167 -29.49 12.96 15.44
C VAL A 167 -28.61 14.20 15.58
N LEU A 168 -27.91 14.57 14.51
CA LEU A 168 -27.11 15.77 14.41
C LEU A 168 -27.79 16.75 13.46
N ILE A 169 -28.11 17.95 13.95
CA ILE A 169 -28.77 19.02 13.22
C ILE A 169 -27.84 20.24 13.23
N PRO A 170 -26.91 20.34 12.27
CA PRO A 170 -25.95 21.44 12.18
C PRO A 170 -26.60 22.81 11.94
N HIS A 171 -27.83 22.86 11.42
CA HIS A 171 -28.52 24.12 11.19
C HIS A 171 -29.98 24.04 11.61
N CYS A 172 -30.31 24.63 12.74
CA CYS A 172 -31.67 24.72 13.23
C CYS A 172 -32.04 26.18 13.56
N ARG A 173 -33.26 26.58 13.21
CA ARG A 173 -33.82 27.89 13.50
C ARG A 173 -35.25 27.75 14.00
N ARG A 174 -35.58 28.41 15.10
CA ARG A 174 -36.97 28.50 15.54
C ARG A 174 -37.74 29.54 14.76
N VAL A 175 -38.93 29.17 14.31
CA VAL A 175 -39.79 30.05 13.50
C VAL A 175 -40.53 31.05 14.38
N ASP A 176 -40.94 30.64 15.56
CA ASP A 176 -41.65 31.47 16.54
C ASP A 176 -40.71 32.45 17.27
N ASN A 177 -39.47 32.03 17.55
CA ASN A 177 -38.44 32.86 18.15
C ASN A 177 -37.05 32.45 17.67
N PRO A 178 -36.45 33.15 16.68
CA PRO A 178 -35.14 32.80 16.12
C PRO A 178 -33.98 32.77 17.12
N GLN A 179 -34.12 33.44 18.27
CA GLN A 179 -33.11 33.46 19.33
C GLN A 179 -33.25 32.29 20.30
N ALA A 180 -34.39 31.60 20.31
CA ALA A 180 -34.62 30.48 21.20
C ALA A 180 -33.92 29.21 20.68
N LEU A 181 -33.44 28.39 21.61
CA LEU A 181 -32.83 27.10 21.31
C LEU A 181 -33.84 26.15 20.65
N CYS A 182 -33.37 25.35 19.70
CA CYS A 182 -34.18 24.29 19.10
C CYS A 182 -34.59 23.23 20.13
N PRO A 183 -35.78 22.62 19.98
CA PRO A 183 -36.38 21.73 20.98
C PRO A 183 -35.77 20.31 20.91
N ALA A 184 -34.46 20.19 21.12
CA ALA A 184 -33.71 18.93 21.04
C ALA A 184 -34.28 17.86 22.00
N GLU A 185 -34.71 18.26 23.19
CA GLU A 185 -35.32 17.37 24.19
C GLU A 185 -36.72 16.90 23.79
N SER A 186 -37.50 17.71 23.05
CA SER A 186 -38.81 17.28 22.55
C SER A 186 -38.66 16.20 21.49
N LEU A 187 -37.74 16.38 20.53
CA LEU A 187 -37.41 15.36 19.53
C LEU A 187 -36.84 14.09 20.16
N ALA A 188 -36.03 14.24 21.20
CA ALA A 188 -35.49 13.10 21.94
C ALA A 188 -36.61 12.25 22.59
N ARG A 189 -37.59 12.89 23.23
CA ARG A 189 -38.73 12.22 23.86
C ARG A 189 -39.64 11.52 22.84
N SER A 190 -39.87 12.12 21.67
CA SER A 190 -40.79 11.57 20.66
C SER A 190 -40.21 10.36 19.93
N GLY A 191 -38.89 10.33 19.75
CA GLY A 191 -38.22 9.40 18.85
C GLY A 191 -37.14 8.54 19.47
N GLY A 192 -36.86 8.65 20.78
CA GLY A 192 -35.83 7.85 21.44
C GLY A 192 -34.41 8.11 20.91
N ALA A 193 -34.17 9.28 20.31
CA ALA A 193 -32.87 9.65 19.76
C ALA A 193 -32.14 10.67 20.64
N SER A 194 -30.81 10.57 20.71
CA SER A 194 -29.98 11.61 21.29
C SER A 194 -29.68 12.71 20.28
N VAL A 195 -30.18 13.91 20.51
CA VAL A 195 -30.16 15.01 19.54
C VAL A 195 -29.10 16.04 19.89
N ILE A 196 -28.26 16.45 18.94
CA ILE A 196 -27.45 17.67 19.01
C ILE A 196 -27.98 18.61 17.93
N ALA A 197 -28.40 19.80 18.32
CA ALA A 197 -28.88 20.81 17.39
C ALA A 197 -28.17 22.14 17.61
N ALA A 198 -27.61 22.70 16.54
CA ALA A 198 -27.02 24.02 16.54
C ALA A 198 -28.10 25.04 16.16
N ASN A 199 -28.36 25.99 17.05
CA ASN A 199 -29.28 27.09 16.81
C ASN A 199 -28.53 28.28 16.23
N ASN A 200 -29.08 28.81 15.14
CA ASN A 200 -28.55 29.98 14.47
C ASN A 200 -29.41 31.21 14.73
N SER A 201 -28.88 32.18 15.46
CA SER A 201 -29.53 33.48 15.60
C SER A 201 -29.27 34.41 14.39
N ASN A 202 -28.22 34.15 13.59
CA ASN A 202 -27.71 35.08 12.57
C ASN A 202 -27.78 34.46 11.17
N LEU A 203 -28.60 35.02 10.28
CA LEU A 203 -28.78 34.50 8.92
C LEU A 203 -27.51 34.48 8.05
N GLU A 204 -26.51 35.29 8.41
CA GLU A 204 -25.24 35.43 7.66
C GLU A 204 -24.13 34.48 8.12
N THR A 205 -24.36 33.61 9.11
CA THR A 205 -23.34 32.69 9.61
C THR A 205 -22.91 31.70 8.52
N ASP A 206 -21.59 31.60 8.29
CA ASP A 206 -20.98 30.63 7.35
C ASP A 206 -21.00 29.21 7.94
N TRP A 207 -22.17 28.57 7.82
CA TRP A 207 -22.37 27.20 8.28
C TRP A 207 -21.53 26.18 7.53
N GLU A 208 -21.23 26.45 6.27
CA GLU A 208 -20.40 25.57 5.46
C GLU A 208 -19.01 25.47 6.10
N GLY A 209 -18.38 26.61 6.35
CA GLY A 209 -17.10 26.67 7.08
C GLY A 209 -17.15 25.98 8.44
N ILE A 210 -18.21 26.17 9.23
CA ILE A 210 -18.34 25.54 10.55
C ILE A 210 -18.48 24.01 10.44
N SER A 211 -19.24 23.53 9.47
CA SER A 211 -19.44 22.11 9.21
C SER A 211 -18.11 21.43 8.86
N TYR A 212 -17.37 22.01 7.90
CA TYR A 212 -16.09 21.51 7.42
C TYR A 212 -14.96 21.64 8.43
N ASP A 213 -14.84 22.79 9.09
CA ASP A 213 -13.69 23.09 9.93
C ASP A 213 -13.86 22.57 11.36
N LYS A 214 -15.12 22.45 11.84
CA LYS A 214 -15.40 22.14 13.24
C LYS A 214 -16.08 20.78 13.42
N ILE A 215 -17.14 20.47 12.68
CA ILE A 215 -17.96 19.27 12.96
C ILE A 215 -17.35 18.01 12.33
N LEU A 216 -17.09 18.01 11.03
CA LEU A 216 -16.55 16.84 10.31
C LEU A 216 -15.22 16.31 10.90
N PRO A 217 -14.25 17.15 11.31
CA PRO A 217 -13.01 16.68 11.92
C PRO A 217 -13.23 16.03 13.30
N LEU A 218 -14.22 16.50 14.07
CA LEU A 218 -14.54 15.91 15.37
C LEU A 218 -15.19 14.53 15.24
N MET A 219 -15.93 14.27 14.16
CA MET A 219 -16.50 12.93 13.89
C MET A 219 -15.40 11.87 13.70
N THR A 220 -14.19 12.26 13.31
CA THR A 220 -13.07 11.33 13.11
C THR A 220 -12.17 11.17 14.30
N GLN A 221 -12.45 11.89 15.39
CA GLN A 221 -11.71 11.71 16.62
C GLN A 221 -12.14 10.40 17.29
N GLU A 222 -11.21 9.45 17.36
CA GLU A 222 -11.47 8.16 17.99
C GLU A 222 -11.85 8.29 19.46
N GLY A 223 -12.85 7.51 19.89
CA GLY A 223 -13.31 7.47 21.28
C GLY A 223 -14.15 8.67 21.72
N LEU A 224 -14.50 9.58 20.81
CA LEU A 224 -15.30 10.75 21.15
C LEU A 224 -16.78 10.37 21.32
N THR A 225 -17.21 10.24 22.58
CA THR A 225 -18.59 9.92 22.94
C THR A 225 -19.55 11.06 22.59
N TYR A 226 -20.85 10.79 22.52
CA TYR A 226 -21.90 11.79 22.24
C TYR A 226 -21.78 13.06 23.11
N ALA A 227 -21.58 12.90 24.42
CA ALA A 227 -21.44 14.03 25.33
C ALA A 227 -20.13 14.82 25.09
N ALA A 228 -19.03 14.11 24.82
CA ALA A 228 -17.76 14.74 24.51
C ALA A 228 -17.80 15.46 23.16
N LEU A 229 -18.46 14.88 22.16
CA LEU A 229 -18.70 15.49 20.86
C LEU A 229 -19.48 16.80 21.00
N TYR A 230 -20.61 16.80 21.73
CA TYR A 230 -21.35 18.04 22.01
C TYR A 230 -20.46 19.11 22.63
N ASN A 231 -19.71 18.77 23.69
CA ASN A 231 -18.85 19.73 24.39
C ASN A 231 -17.78 20.31 23.45
N ARG A 232 -17.19 19.48 22.58
CA ARG A 232 -16.18 19.91 21.60
C ARG A 232 -16.78 20.80 20.52
N ILE A 233 -17.94 20.44 19.97
CA ILE A 233 -18.64 21.27 18.98
C ILE A 233 -19.02 22.63 19.61
N SER A 234 -19.59 22.62 20.82
CA SER A 234 -19.97 23.84 21.53
C SER A 234 -18.77 24.75 21.80
N ALA A 235 -17.62 24.18 22.22
CA ALA A 235 -16.40 24.95 22.40
C ALA A 235 -15.86 25.50 21.08
N ALA A 236 -15.89 24.70 20.01
CA ALA A 236 -15.38 25.07 18.69
C ALA A 236 -16.23 26.14 17.97
N THR A 237 -17.50 26.29 18.36
CA THR A 237 -18.46 27.25 17.80
C THR A 237 -18.69 28.47 18.71
N THR A 238 -18.04 28.50 19.88
CA THR A 238 -18.11 29.66 20.78
C THR A 238 -17.57 30.91 20.07
N GLY A 239 -18.37 31.98 20.06
CA GLY A 239 -18.03 33.24 19.38
C GLY A 239 -18.52 33.36 17.93
N ALA A 240 -19.03 32.27 17.33
CA ALA A 240 -19.57 32.28 15.96
C ALA A 240 -21.05 32.66 15.86
N GLY A 241 -21.67 33.17 16.95
CA GLY A 241 -23.12 33.43 17.00
C GLY A 241 -23.97 32.15 16.99
N ILE A 242 -23.37 31.01 17.34
CA ILE A 242 -24.03 29.70 17.38
C ILE A 242 -24.25 29.30 18.81
N THR A 243 -25.47 28.82 19.10
CA THR A 243 -25.80 28.23 20.39
C THR A 243 -26.13 26.76 20.22
N MET A 244 -25.45 25.89 20.97
CA MET A 244 -25.64 24.44 20.85
C MET A 244 -26.62 23.93 21.90
N SER A 245 -27.60 23.14 21.47
CA SER A 245 -28.51 22.40 22.34
C SER A 245 -28.28 20.89 22.20
N ARG A 246 -28.50 20.14 23.28
CA ARG A 246 -28.49 18.68 23.25
C ARG A 246 -29.56 18.08 24.14
N SER A 247 -29.97 16.86 23.81
CA SER A 247 -30.74 16.01 24.71
C SER A 247 -29.85 15.34 25.77
N LEU A 248 -30.41 14.97 26.93
CA LEU A 248 -29.62 14.43 28.04
C LEU A 248 -29.71 12.92 28.29
N ASN A 249 -30.77 12.23 27.82
CA ASN A 249 -31.22 10.99 28.50
C ASN A 249 -31.21 9.66 27.70
N LEU A 250 -30.59 9.55 26.52
CA LEU A 250 -30.80 8.36 25.65
C LEU A 250 -29.52 7.60 25.26
N SER A 251 -28.58 8.23 24.54
CA SER A 251 -27.38 7.58 24.03
C SER A 251 -26.13 8.38 24.37
N THR A 252 -25.50 8.08 25.51
CA THR A 252 -24.27 8.74 25.96
C THR A 252 -23.01 8.12 25.40
N GLU A 253 -23.07 6.88 24.93
CA GLU A 253 -21.90 6.08 24.53
C GLU A 253 -21.67 6.02 23.01
N PHE A 254 -22.55 6.66 22.22
CA PHE A 254 -22.37 6.68 20.76
C PHE A 254 -21.05 7.35 20.38
N MET A 255 -20.33 6.73 19.45
CA MET A 255 -19.08 7.22 18.89
C MET A 255 -19.14 7.08 17.38
N PHE A 256 -18.79 8.14 16.65
CA PHE A 256 -18.63 8.06 15.19
C PHE A 256 -17.40 7.22 14.80
N ALA A 257 -16.31 7.37 15.53
CA ALA A 257 -15.12 6.53 15.44
C ALA A 257 -14.85 5.91 16.82
N PRO A 258 -15.09 4.60 17.02
CA PRO A 258 -14.69 3.92 18.26
C PRO A 258 -13.18 4.02 18.53
N LEU A 259 -12.75 3.73 19.76
CA LEU A 259 -11.31 3.65 20.08
C LEU A 259 -10.58 2.64 19.19
N ASN A 260 -9.42 3.03 18.66
CA ASN A 260 -8.59 2.23 17.74
C ASN A 260 -9.34 1.84 16.46
N PHE A 261 -10.36 2.60 16.03
CA PHE A 261 -11.09 2.36 14.79
C PHE A 261 -10.15 2.22 13.59
N PHE A 262 -9.27 3.19 13.34
CA PHE A 262 -8.37 3.22 12.18
C PHE A 262 -7.32 2.10 12.22
N GLN A 263 -6.89 1.67 13.41
CA GLN A 263 -6.00 0.51 13.56
C GLN A 263 -6.70 -0.81 13.18
N ASN A 264 -8.01 -0.88 13.41
CA ASN A 264 -8.83 -2.07 13.18
C ASN A 264 -9.45 -2.14 11.78
N ILE A 265 -9.31 -1.09 10.95
CA ILE A 265 -9.74 -1.17 9.55
C ILE A 265 -8.88 -2.21 8.84
N SER A 266 -9.54 -3.20 8.25
CA SER A 266 -8.89 -4.25 7.48
C SER A 266 -8.37 -3.68 6.15
N THR A 267 -7.16 -3.14 6.17
CA THR A 267 -6.44 -2.67 4.98
C THR A 267 -5.10 -3.41 4.83
N PRO A 268 -4.55 -3.53 3.61
CA PRO A 268 -3.20 -4.07 3.44
C PRO A 268 -2.13 -3.24 4.17
N CYS A 269 -2.35 -1.93 4.39
CA CYS A 269 -1.46 -1.08 5.18
C CYS A 269 -1.37 -1.53 6.65
N ASN A 270 -2.53 -1.89 7.23
CA ASN A 270 -2.64 -2.37 8.61
C ASN A 270 -2.29 -3.85 8.80
N SER A 271 -1.96 -4.59 7.73
CA SER A 271 -1.54 -5.99 7.83
C SER A 271 -0.29 -6.15 8.72
N ASN A 272 -0.07 -7.34 9.30
CA ASN A 272 0.95 -7.65 10.32
C ASN A 272 2.18 -6.71 10.33
N ARG A 273 2.32 -5.92 11.41
CA ARG A 273 3.43 -4.96 11.60
C ARG A 273 4.75 -5.63 12.00
N THR A 274 4.78 -6.96 12.12
CA THR A 274 5.90 -7.67 12.72
C THR A 274 6.74 -8.40 11.68
N GLY A 275 8.06 -8.22 11.77
CA GLY A 275 9.05 -9.03 11.05
C GLY A 275 9.50 -8.44 9.72
N ALA A 276 10.62 -8.97 9.23
CA ALA A 276 11.13 -8.72 7.89
C ALA A 276 10.16 -9.30 6.84
N ILE A 277 9.97 -8.58 5.75
CA ILE A 277 9.18 -9.03 4.60
C ILE A 277 10.00 -8.91 3.33
N SER A 278 9.60 -9.64 2.28
CA SER A 278 10.25 -9.56 0.98
C SER A 278 10.14 -8.15 0.40
N LEU A 279 11.11 -7.77 -0.45
CA LEU A 279 11.12 -6.49 -1.15
C LEU A 279 9.83 -6.21 -1.92
N THR A 280 9.28 -7.22 -2.60
CA THR A 280 8.01 -7.10 -3.33
C THR A 280 6.85 -6.77 -2.41
N LEU A 281 6.76 -7.44 -1.25
CA LEU A 281 5.70 -7.18 -0.27
C LEU A 281 5.87 -5.81 0.39
N ALA A 282 7.11 -5.38 0.65
CA ALA A 282 7.39 -4.05 1.20
C ALA A 282 6.93 -2.92 0.28
N ARG A 283 7.22 -3.03 -1.03
CA ARG A 283 6.74 -2.06 -2.03
C ARG A 283 5.21 -2.02 -2.10
N ALA A 284 4.57 -3.18 -2.13
CA ALA A 284 3.11 -3.28 -2.12
C ALA A 284 2.52 -2.64 -0.86
N ARG A 285 3.17 -2.82 0.30
CA ARG A 285 2.75 -2.22 1.58
C ARG A 285 2.85 -0.70 1.56
N VAL A 286 3.95 -0.13 1.06
CA VAL A 286 4.10 1.33 0.93
C VAL A 286 2.98 1.90 0.07
N SER A 287 2.75 1.35 -1.11
CA SER A 287 1.67 1.81 -2.01
C SER A 287 0.27 1.69 -1.37
N ALA A 288 0.01 0.61 -0.63
CA ALA A 288 -1.24 0.46 0.09
C ALA A 288 -1.39 1.50 1.22
N CYS A 289 -0.31 1.84 1.91
CA CYS A 289 -0.31 2.87 2.94
C CYS A 289 -0.45 4.28 2.37
N GLU A 290 0.16 4.60 1.22
CA GLU A 290 -0.07 5.86 0.51
C GLU A 290 -1.54 6.02 0.14
N THR A 291 -2.17 4.96 -0.39
CA THR A 291 -3.60 4.94 -0.70
C THR A 291 -4.44 5.16 0.56
N ALA A 292 -4.07 4.52 1.68
CA ALA A 292 -4.79 4.68 2.95
C ALA A 292 -4.62 6.10 3.52
N VAL A 293 -3.42 6.70 3.46
CA VAL A 293 -3.20 8.09 3.89
C VAL A 293 -3.98 9.07 3.02
N ALA A 294 -4.07 8.84 1.72
CA ALA A 294 -4.89 9.66 0.82
C ALA A 294 -6.40 9.53 1.12
N THR A 295 -6.86 8.34 1.48
CA THR A 295 -8.27 8.07 1.82
C THR A 295 -8.64 8.61 3.20
N TRP A 296 -7.75 8.49 4.19
CA TRP A 296 -7.95 8.90 5.58
C TRP A 296 -6.83 9.85 6.05
N PRO A 297 -6.74 11.08 5.49
CA PRO A 297 -5.63 12.00 5.77
C PRO A 297 -5.57 12.49 7.23
N TYR A 298 -6.68 12.34 7.97
CA TYR A 298 -6.83 12.71 9.37
C TYR A 298 -6.45 11.58 10.35
N ALA A 299 -6.28 10.35 9.87
CA ALA A 299 -5.97 9.19 10.70
C ALA A 299 -4.45 9.03 10.87
N ARG A 300 -3.94 9.46 12.04
CA ARG A 300 -2.51 9.43 12.36
C ARG A 300 -1.92 8.02 12.30
N GLU A 301 -2.75 7.02 12.56
CA GLU A 301 -2.40 5.59 12.52
C GLU A 301 -1.90 5.17 11.14
N PHE A 302 -2.50 5.67 10.06
CA PHE A 302 -2.05 5.37 8.69
C PHE A 302 -0.78 6.12 8.32
N VAL A 303 -0.59 7.34 8.81
CA VAL A 303 0.67 8.08 8.64
C VAL A 303 1.82 7.32 9.32
N GLN A 304 1.63 6.88 10.56
CA GLN A 304 2.61 6.07 11.28
C GLN A 304 2.87 4.72 10.59
N ALA A 305 1.81 4.05 10.12
CA ALA A 305 1.96 2.79 9.38
C ALA A 305 2.69 2.99 8.05
N HIS A 306 2.51 4.13 7.38
CA HIS A 306 3.22 4.50 6.16
C HIS A 306 4.72 4.74 6.45
N GLU A 307 5.05 5.50 7.48
CA GLU A 307 6.45 5.70 7.91
C GLU A 307 7.14 4.37 8.22
N PHE A 308 6.45 3.47 8.94
CA PHE A 308 6.95 2.13 9.21
C PHE A 308 7.11 1.29 7.93
N ALA A 309 6.19 1.40 6.97
CA ALA A 309 6.29 0.71 5.68
C ALA A 309 7.49 1.21 4.86
N LEU A 310 7.78 2.51 4.90
CA LEU A 310 8.97 3.10 4.25
C LEU A 310 10.26 2.58 4.90
N GLU A 311 10.30 2.49 6.22
CA GLU A 311 11.42 1.88 6.93
C GLU A 311 11.59 0.40 6.53
N GLN A 312 10.49 -0.36 6.50
CA GLN A 312 10.50 -1.77 6.13
C GLN A 312 10.96 -1.99 4.68
N LEU A 313 10.60 -1.08 3.76
CA LEU A 313 11.12 -1.06 2.40
C LEU A 313 12.63 -0.81 2.37
N ALA A 314 13.10 0.21 3.09
CA ALA A 314 14.53 0.50 3.18
C ALA A 314 15.32 -0.69 3.75
N PHE A 315 14.77 -1.38 4.76
CA PHE A 315 15.34 -2.61 5.30
C PHE A 315 15.39 -3.72 4.23
N ALA A 316 14.28 -3.99 3.54
CA ALA A 316 14.21 -5.04 2.52
C ALA A 316 15.15 -4.79 1.33
N GLU A 317 15.45 -3.53 1.01
CA GLU A 317 16.44 -3.18 -0.02
C GLU A 317 17.87 -3.54 0.42
N THR A 318 18.17 -3.47 1.72
CA THR A 318 19.46 -3.95 2.26
C THR A 318 19.61 -5.47 2.19
N GLU A 319 18.51 -6.22 2.01
CA GLU A 319 18.53 -7.68 2.04
C GLU A 319 19.17 -8.36 0.82
N THR A 320 19.60 -7.60 -0.18
CA THR A 320 20.07 -8.17 -1.46
C THR A 320 21.57 -8.46 -1.51
N PHE A 321 22.37 -7.96 -0.56
CA PHE A 321 23.84 -8.03 -0.67
C PHE A 321 24.55 -8.50 0.62
N CYS A 322 25.71 -9.15 0.44
CA CYS A 322 26.77 -9.30 1.45
C CYS A 322 28.04 -8.63 0.90
N GLY A 323 28.81 -7.93 1.75
CA GLY A 323 30.05 -7.24 1.36
C GLY A 323 30.01 -5.73 1.63
N PRO A 324 30.91 -4.92 1.02
CA PRO A 324 31.02 -3.49 1.28
C PRO A 324 29.71 -2.71 1.05
N LEU A 325 28.92 -3.15 0.07
CA LEU A 325 27.61 -2.56 -0.24
C LEU A 325 26.63 -2.66 0.93
N LEU A 326 26.62 -3.77 1.67
CA LEU A 326 25.77 -3.91 2.86
C LEU A 326 26.16 -2.92 3.95
N GLN A 327 27.46 -2.67 4.13
CA GLN A 327 27.97 -1.77 5.15
C GLN A 327 27.64 -0.30 4.82
N SER A 328 27.76 0.09 3.55
CA SER A 328 27.29 1.41 3.10
C SER A 328 25.77 1.55 3.21
N SER A 329 24.99 0.52 2.85
CA SER A 329 23.53 0.54 2.99
C SER A 329 23.08 0.63 4.45
N LEU A 330 23.79 -0.04 5.38
CA LEU A 330 23.54 0.08 6.81
C LEU A 330 23.83 1.50 7.33
N ALA A 331 24.91 2.14 6.86
CA ALA A 331 25.21 3.51 7.25
C ALA A 331 24.09 4.47 6.83
N VAL A 332 23.65 4.37 5.56
CA VAL A 332 22.52 5.15 5.02
C VAL A 332 21.23 4.85 5.79
N TYR A 333 20.96 3.58 6.11
CA TYR A 333 19.79 3.20 6.89
C TYR A 333 19.80 3.81 8.29
N ARG A 334 20.94 3.75 9.01
CA ARG A 334 21.07 4.33 10.37
C ARG A 334 20.96 5.84 10.38
N GLU A 335 21.48 6.50 9.36
CA GLU A 335 21.35 7.95 9.20
C GLU A 335 19.88 8.35 9.00
N ARG A 336 19.14 7.60 8.16
CA ARG A 336 17.73 7.87 7.87
C ARG A 336 16.78 7.43 8.99
N TYR A 337 17.10 6.34 9.70
CA TYR A 337 16.29 5.71 10.74
C TYR A 337 17.12 5.43 12.01
N PRO A 338 17.50 6.47 12.78
CA PRO A 338 18.38 6.31 13.94
C PRO A 338 17.76 5.47 15.06
N ALA A 339 16.44 5.46 15.18
CA ALA A 339 15.68 4.63 16.11
C ALA A 339 14.97 3.46 15.39
N GLY A 340 15.53 3.01 14.26
CA GLY A 340 14.90 2.03 13.39
C GLY A 340 14.63 0.68 14.06
N SER A 341 13.45 0.12 13.80
CA SER A 341 12.97 -1.17 14.29
C SER A 341 13.82 -2.35 13.83
N PHE A 342 14.51 -2.24 12.69
CA PHE A 342 15.25 -3.34 12.08
C PHE A 342 16.77 -3.28 12.29
N ILE A 343 17.31 -2.31 13.04
CA ILE A 343 18.77 -2.16 13.27
C ILE A 343 19.40 -3.47 13.74
N SER A 344 18.82 -4.12 14.76
CA SER A 344 19.35 -5.38 15.31
C SER A 344 19.32 -6.54 14.32
N GLN A 345 18.44 -6.52 13.32
CA GLN A 345 18.35 -7.55 12.28
C GLN A 345 19.44 -7.33 11.22
N ILE A 346 19.67 -6.07 10.82
CA ILE A 346 20.76 -5.74 9.89
C ILE A 346 22.13 -6.05 10.51
N GLU A 347 22.34 -5.74 11.79
CA GLU A 347 23.59 -6.04 12.51
C GLU A 347 23.88 -7.54 12.60
N ARG A 348 22.86 -8.34 12.93
CA ARG A 348 22.96 -9.81 12.92
C ARG A 348 23.34 -10.31 11.54
N ARG A 349 22.69 -9.80 10.51
CA ARG A 349 22.99 -10.14 9.11
C ARG A 349 24.41 -9.77 8.70
N LEU A 350 24.90 -8.61 9.10
CA LEU A 350 26.27 -8.17 8.83
C LEU A 350 27.27 -9.16 9.44
N THR A 351 27.05 -9.54 10.70
CA THR A 351 27.83 -10.55 11.41
C THR A 351 27.81 -11.90 10.67
N ASP A 352 26.65 -12.33 10.18
CA ASP A 352 26.50 -13.59 9.45
C ASP A 352 27.18 -13.57 8.08
N CYS A 353 27.10 -12.44 7.35
CA CYS A 353 27.82 -12.25 6.10
C CYS A 353 29.35 -12.32 6.32
N GLU A 354 29.87 -11.71 7.39
CA GLU A 354 31.30 -11.76 7.73
C GLU A 354 31.76 -13.17 8.08
N LYS A 355 30.99 -13.90 8.89
CA LYS A 355 31.24 -15.31 9.20
C LYS A 355 31.34 -16.15 7.93
N ARG A 356 30.35 -16.04 7.03
CA ARG A 356 30.35 -16.75 5.73
C ARG A 356 31.55 -16.37 4.86
N ARG A 357 32.00 -15.11 4.90
CA ARG A 357 33.19 -14.66 4.16
C ARG A 357 34.46 -15.33 4.71
N VAL A 358 34.61 -15.37 6.03
CA VAL A 358 35.74 -16.01 6.71
C VAL A 358 35.74 -17.52 6.45
N GLU A 359 34.58 -18.17 6.52
CA GLU A 359 34.41 -19.60 6.23
C GLU A 359 34.79 -19.93 4.78
N LYS A 360 34.30 -19.15 3.81
CA LYS A 360 34.69 -19.30 2.39
C LYS A 360 36.19 -19.09 2.18
N GLY A 361 36.81 -18.15 2.89
CA GLY A 361 38.27 -17.95 2.87
C GLY A 361 39.01 -19.19 3.38
N ARG A 362 38.64 -19.69 4.56
CA ARG A 362 39.21 -20.92 5.15
C ARG A 362 39.03 -22.14 4.25
N GLN A 363 37.89 -22.24 3.57
CA GLN A 363 37.63 -23.34 2.63
C GLN A 363 38.57 -23.26 1.42
N LYS A 364 38.73 -22.07 0.82
CA LYS A 364 39.69 -21.85 -0.27
C LYS A 364 41.13 -22.14 0.14
N ASP A 365 41.53 -21.75 1.35
CA ASP A 365 42.87 -22.02 1.87
C ASP A 365 43.12 -23.53 2.06
N ARG A 366 42.12 -24.26 2.58
CA ARG A 366 42.17 -25.72 2.71
C ARG A 366 42.23 -26.42 1.36
N GLU A 367 41.44 -25.97 0.38
CA GLU A 367 41.48 -26.49 -0.99
C GLU A 367 42.84 -26.24 -1.63
N ALA A 368 43.40 -25.03 -1.51
CA ALA A 368 44.73 -24.69 -2.03
C ALA A 368 45.85 -25.50 -1.37
N GLU A 369 45.78 -25.73 -0.06
CA GLU A 369 46.73 -26.59 0.67
C GLU A 369 46.62 -28.06 0.24
N ASN A 370 45.41 -28.57 0.02
CA ASN A 370 45.20 -29.93 -0.49
C ASN A 370 45.78 -30.11 -1.90
N VAL A 371 45.58 -29.13 -2.79
CA VAL A 371 46.19 -29.12 -4.13
C VAL A 371 47.73 -29.12 -4.02
N ARG A 372 48.31 -28.26 -3.19
CA ARG A 372 49.77 -28.23 -2.95
C ARG A 372 50.31 -29.56 -2.41
N ARG A 373 49.55 -30.25 -1.57
CA ARG A 373 49.92 -31.59 -1.06
C ARG A 373 49.84 -32.66 -2.14
N GLN A 374 48.83 -32.60 -3.01
CA GLN A 374 48.74 -33.51 -4.15
C GLN A 374 49.91 -33.29 -5.12
N ASP A 375 50.22 -32.04 -5.47
CA ASP A 375 51.36 -31.70 -6.33
C ASP A 375 52.69 -32.20 -5.72
N ARG A 376 52.88 -32.06 -4.40
CA ARG A 376 54.06 -32.60 -3.70
C ARG A 376 54.14 -34.13 -3.75
N LYS A 377 53.02 -34.82 -3.55
CA LYS A 377 52.98 -36.29 -3.63
C LYS A 377 53.25 -36.79 -5.05
N GLN A 378 52.75 -36.08 -6.06
CA GLN A 378 52.98 -36.43 -7.45
C GLN A 378 54.44 -36.20 -7.86
N ASN A 379 55.04 -35.08 -7.46
CA ASN A 379 56.46 -34.81 -7.69
C ASN A 379 57.41 -35.72 -6.88
N GLN A 380 56.95 -36.37 -5.81
CA GLN A 380 57.72 -37.39 -5.08
C GLN A 380 57.60 -38.80 -5.68
N ALA A 381 56.55 -39.08 -6.46
CA ALA A 381 56.42 -40.35 -7.19
C ALA A 381 57.24 -40.38 -8.49
N ASP A 382 57.64 -39.23 -9.03
CA ASP A 382 58.48 -39.10 -10.22
C ASP A 382 60.00 -38.98 -9.89
N GLN A 383 60.51 -39.84 -9.00
CA GLN A 383 61.96 -40.12 -8.95
C GLN A 383 62.31 -41.13 -10.05
N PRO A 384 63.29 -40.85 -10.94
CA PRO A 384 63.50 -41.63 -12.15
C PRO A 384 64.18 -42.98 -11.86
N GLN A 385 63.42 -44.07 -11.90
CA GLN A 385 63.98 -45.37 -12.27
C GLN A 385 64.02 -45.44 -13.80
N LEU A 386 65.25 -45.36 -14.33
CA LEU A 386 65.57 -45.78 -15.70
C LEU A 386 65.23 -47.27 -15.83
N ASP A 387 64.03 -47.57 -16.32
CA ASP A 387 63.74 -48.86 -16.90
C ASP A 387 63.49 -48.75 -18.39
N SER A 388 64.35 -49.46 -19.07
CA SER A 388 64.44 -49.60 -20.51
C SER A 388 63.37 -50.58 -20.96
N ARG A 389 62.75 -50.25 -22.10
CA ARG A 389 61.87 -51.11 -22.93
C ARG A 389 60.38 -51.11 -22.53
N THR A 390 59.58 -50.39 -23.31
CA THR A 390 58.83 -51.07 -24.38
C THR A 390 58.49 -50.10 -25.51
N SER A 391 59.08 -50.38 -26.66
CA SER A 391 58.66 -49.92 -27.97
C SER A 391 57.22 -50.39 -28.24
N SER A 392 56.30 -49.46 -28.46
CA SER A 392 55.13 -49.69 -29.31
C SER A 392 54.65 -48.36 -29.90
N ASN A 393 55.22 -47.97 -31.05
CA ASN A 393 54.64 -47.06 -32.07
C ASN A 393 53.58 -46.04 -31.58
N VAL A 394 53.90 -45.21 -30.59
CA VAL A 394 53.07 -44.06 -30.23
C VAL A 394 53.51 -42.92 -31.16
N GLY A 395 52.74 -42.65 -32.21
CA GLY A 395 53.18 -41.70 -33.22
C GLY A 395 53.30 -40.26 -32.67
N SER A 396 54.25 -39.47 -33.16
CA SER A 396 54.59 -38.17 -32.58
C SER A 396 53.67 -37.00 -32.97
N TRP A 397 52.63 -37.25 -33.78
CA TRP A 397 51.81 -36.21 -34.40
C TRP A 397 50.48 -36.01 -33.70
N PHE A 398 50.13 -34.76 -33.47
CA PHE A 398 48.87 -34.33 -32.86
C PHE A 398 48.05 -33.53 -33.87
N VAL A 399 46.73 -33.70 -33.85
CA VAL A 399 45.79 -32.81 -34.54
C VAL A 399 45.35 -31.76 -33.54
N ILE A 400 45.84 -30.52 -33.69
CA ILE A 400 45.57 -29.40 -32.79
C ILE A 400 44.37 -28.61 -33.32
N MET A 401 43.37 -28.40 -32.47
CA MET A 401 42.08 -27.74 -32.78
C MET A 401 41.86 -26.44 -32.00
N GLY A 402 42.87 -26.03 -31.23
CA GLY A 402 42.89 -24.80 -30.46
C GLY A 402 44.09 -24.77 -29.53
N SER A 403 44.69 -23.59 -29.36
CA SER A 403 45.84 -23.36 -28.47
C SER A 403 45.56 -22.13 -27.62
N TYR A 404 45.63 -22.29 -26.30
CA TYR A 404 45.31 -21.22 -25.35
C TYR A 404 46.47 -21.05 -24.36
N PRO A 405 46.78 -19.83 -23.90
CA PRO A 405 47.69 -19.65 -22.77
C PRO A 405 47.23 -20.47 -21.56
N SER A 406 48.15 -21.06 -20.81
CA SER A 406 47.77 -21.91 -19.66
C SER A 406 46.92 -21.20 -18.60
N ALA A 407 47.07 -19.87 -18.46
CA ALA A 407 46.22 -19.04 -17.60
C ALA A 407 44.74 -18.99 -18.06
N GLU A 408 44.49 -19.27 -19.35
CA GLU A 408 43.16 -19.28 -19.97
C GLU A 408 42.61 -20.70 -20.18
N ARG A 409 43.04 -21.67 -19.36
CA ARG A 409 42.61 -23.09 -19.46
C ARG A 409 41.09 -23.26 -19.56
N PHE A 410 40.31 -22.38 -18.94
CA PHE A 410 38.84 -22.42 -19.02
C PHE A 410 38.31 -22.30 -20.46
N LYS A 411 38.97 -21.53 -21.34
CA LYS A 411 38.60 -21.43 -22.76
C LYS A 411 38.89 -22.74 -23.51
N ALA A 412 40.00 -23.39 -23.17
CA ALA A 412 40.35 -24.70 -23.72
C ALA A 412 39.33 -25.78 -23.31
N VAL A 413 38.88 -25.78 -22.05
CA VAL A 413 37.80 -26.67 -21.55
C VAL A 413 36.50 -26.42 -22.30
N ALA A 414 36.10 -25.15 -22.48
CA ALA A 414 34.90 -24.81 -23.23
C ALA A 414 34.98 -25.31 -24.69
N LYS A 415 36.14 -25.17 -25.35
CA LYS A 415 36.37 -25.66 -26.71
C LYS A 415 36.37 -27.19 -26.79
N GLN A 416 36.93 -27.89 -25.80
CA GLN A 416 36.88 -29.35 -25.69
C GLN A 416 35.43 -29.84 -25.58
N ASN A 417 34.66 -29.31 -24.62
CA ASN A 417 33.26 -29.69 -24.42
C ASN A 417 32.43 -29.47 -25.70
N TRP A 418 32.70 -28.37 -26.42
CA TRP A 418 32.05 -28.10 -27.70
C TRP A 418 32.43 -29.14 -28.77
N LEU A 419 33.70 -29.54 -28.87
CA LEU A 419 34.16 -30.58 -29.80
C LEU A 419 33.58 -31.97 -29.46
N ASP A 420 33.52 -32.31 -28.17
CA ASP A 420 32.93 -33.57 -27.71
C ASP A 420 31.43 -33.64 -28.06
N ALA A 421 30.71 -32.52 -27.93
CA ALA A 421 29.32 -32.41 -28.38
C ALA A 421 29.15 -32.56 -29.90
N GLN A 422 30.19 -32.33 -30.69
CA GLN A 422 30.23 -32.61 -32.14
C GLN A 422 30.73 -34.04 -32.46
N GLY A 423 30.89 -34.90 -31.44
CA GLY A 423 31.40 -36.27 -31.60
C GLY A 423 32.90 -36.36 -31.86
N ILE A 424 33.65 -35.27 -31.68
CA ILE A 424 35.11 -35.24 -31.80
C ILE A 424 35.70 -35.41 -30.42
N ASN A 425 36.16 -36.63 -30.10
CA ASN A 425 36.87 -36.90 -28.85
C ASN A 425 38.19 -36.11 -28.82
N ALA A 426 38.21 -35.00 -28.09
CA ALA A 426 39.36 -34.12 -27.94
C ALA A 426 39.89 -34.18 -26.51
N GLN A 427 41.21 -34.05 -26.36
CA GLN A 427 41.87 -34.00 -25.06
C GLN A 427 42.64 -32.71 -24.87
N LEU A 428 42.74 -32.27 -23.61
CA LEU A 428 43.56 -31.14 -23.21
C LEU A 428 44.98 -31.59 -22.90
N ILE A 429 45.96 -30.98 -23.54
CA ILE A 429 47.37 -31.26 -23.31
C ILE A 429 48.09 -29.99 -22.88
N ALA A 430 48.84 -30.06 -21.78
CA ALA A 430 49.78 -29.02 -21.39
C ALA A 430 51.06 -29.15 -22.21
N THR A 431 51.46 -28.10 -22.93
CA THR A 431 52.57 -28.19 -23.89
C THR A 431 53.96 -28.24 -23.25
N ASN A 432 54.07 -28.02 -21.94
CA ASN A 432 55.36 -27.99 -21.23
C ASN A 432 56.13 -29.32 -21.32
N ASN A 433 55.44 -30.43 -21.54
CA ASN A 433 56.04 -31.77 -21.61
C ASN A 433 56.38 -32.20 -23.06
N TYR A 434 56.22 -31.30 -24.03
CA TYR A 434 56.32 -31.62 -25.46
C TYR A 434 57.26 -30.62 -26.16
N PRO A 435 58.54 -30.95 -26.36
CA PRO A 435 59.55 -30.01 -26.85
C PRO A 435 59.27 -29.51 -28.29
N GLY A 436 58.52 -30.26 -29.10
CA GLY A 436 58.10 -29.83 -30.44
C GLY A 436 56.96 -28.80 -30.45
N LEU A 437 56.39 -28.46 -29.29
CA LEU A 437 55.28 -27.52 -29.11
C LEU A 437 55.73 -26.28 -28.33
N THR A 438 55.06 -25.15 -28.57
CA THR A 438 55.30 -23.92 -27.82
C THR A 438 54.90 -24.09 -26.36
N SER A 439 55.85 -23.91 -25.43
CA SER A 439 55.64 -24.01 -23.99
C SER A 439 54.66 -22.96 -23.44
N GLY A 440 54.04 -23.24 -22.29
CA GLY A 440 53.11 -22.32 -21.62
C GLY A 440 51.69 -22.30 -22.18
N LEU A 441 51.32 -23.30 -22.99
CA LEU A 441 49.99 -23.41 -23.60
C LEU A 441 49.23 -24.64 -23.10
N THR A 442 47.91 -24.55 -23.15
CA THR A 442 46.97 -25.69 -23.12
C THR A 442 46.37 -25.83 -24.50
N ILE A 443 46.66 -26.95 -25.17
CA ILE A 443 46.10 -27.26 -26.49
C ILE A 443 44.92 -28.23 -26.38
N VAL A 444 43.95 -28.07 -27.28
CA VAL A 444 42.85 -29.01 -27.49
C VAL A 444 43.21 -29.85 -28.70
N SER A 445 43.42 -31.16 -28.54
CA SER A 445 44.00 -31.99 -29.60
C SER A 445 43.47 -33.42 -29.65
N GLN A 446 43.76 -34.12 -30.75
CA GLN A 446 43.68 -35.58 -30.86
C GLN A 446 45.06 -36.18 -31.12
N GLY A 447 45.30 -37.42 -30.66
CA GLY A 447 46.56 -38.14 -30.80
C GLY A 447 47.11 -38.54 -29.42
N PRO A 448 48.38 -38.96 -29.32
CA PRO A 448 49.39 -39.09 -30.37
C PRO A 448 49.02 -40.05 -31.51
N TYR A 449 49.40 -39.71 -32.75
CA TYR A 449 49.17 -40.52 -33.96
C TYR A 449 50.43 -40.61 -34.84
N SER A 450 50.49 -41.62 -35.71
CA SER A 450 51.44 -41.58 -36.84
C SER A 450 51.05 -40.45 -37.79
N LYS A 451 52.02 -39.92 -38.55
CA LYS A 451 51.79 -38.78 -39.45
C LYS A 451 50.61 -39.00 -40.41
N ASP A 452 50.52 -40.18 -41.01
CA ASP A 452 49.45 -40.53 -41.96
C ASP A 452 48.08 -40.61 -41.29
N VAL A 453 48.01 -41.14 -40.06
CA VAL A 453 46.77 -41.18 -39.28
C VAL A 453 46.36 -39.76 -38.88
N ALA A 454 47.30 -38.93 -38.43
CA ALA A 454 47.05 -37.54 -38.08
C ALA A 454 46.52 -36.75 -39.29
N GLN A 455 47.07 -36.97 -40.50
CA GLN A 455 46.60 -36.32 -41.72
C GLN A 455 45.16 -36.72 -42.08
N ARG A 456 44.81 -38.01 -41.94
CA ARG A 456 43.41 -38.47 -42.16
C ARG A 456 42.46 -37.88 -41.12
N ARG A 457 42.85 -37.85 -39.85
CA ARG A 457 42.07 -37.24 -38.76
C ARG A 457 41.89 -35.74 -38.98
N LEU A 458 42.92 -35.03 -39.42
CA LEU A 458 42.83 -33.62 -39.75
C LEU A 458 41.74 -33.34 -40.80
N ASN A 459 41.68 -34.14 -41.87
CA ASN A 459 40.67 -33.96 -42.91
C ASN A 459 39.24 -34.15 -42.37
N GLN A 460 39.04 -35.08 -41.41
CA GLN A 460 37.76 -35.27 -40.75
C GLN A 460 37.40 -34.06 -39.86
N VAL A 461 38.35 -33.64 -39.03
CA VAL A 461 38.17 -32.57 -38.03
C VAL A 461 37.99 -31.20 -38.68
N LYS A 462 38.60 -30.93 -39.84
CA LYS A 462 38.50 -29.63 -40.54
C LYS A 462 37.07 -29.22 -40.93
N SER A 463 36.15 -30.17 -41.02
CA SER A 463 34.72 -29.88 -41.22
C SER A 463 34.09 -29.13 -40.04
N VAL A 464 34.61 -29.33 -38.83
CA VAL A 464 34.11 -28.76 -37.57
C VAL A 464 35.05 -27.68 -37.04
N ALA A 465 36.37 -27.90 -37.05
CA ALA A 465 37.39 -26.95 -36.62
C ALA A 465 38.26 -26.54 -37.82
N ARG A 466 37.85 -25.48 -38.54
CA ARG A 466 38.49 -25.03 -39.79
C ARG A 466 39.97 -24.65 -39.63
N ASP A 467 40.34 -24.21 -38.43
CA ASP A 467 41.69 -23.80 -38.03
C ASP A 467 42.56 -24.97 -37.53
N ALA A 468 42.05 -26.21 -37.56
CA ALA A 468 42.83 -27.36 -37.15
C ALA A 468 44.06 -27.58 -38.03
N TYR A 469 45.16 -28.02 -37.41
CA TYR A 469 46.42 -28.37 -38.07
C TYR A 469 47.10 -29.55 -37.37
N ILE A 470 48.10 -30.16 -38.00
CA ILE A 470 48.91 -31.22 -37.37
C ILE A 470 50.30 -30.71 -37.00
N LYS A 471 50.85 -31.20 -35.89
CA LYS A 471 52.19 -30.83 -35.41
C LYS A 471 52.87 -32.03 -34.73
N SER A 472 54.16 -32.23 -35.01
CA SER A 472 55.00 -33.17 -34.24
C SER A 472 55.32 -32.56 -32.89
N ALA A 473 55.11 -33.32 -31.81
CA ALA A 473 55.36 -32.87 -30.45
C ALA A 473 56.72 -33.32 -29.89
N TYR A 474 57.40 -34.22 -30.61
CA TYR A 474 58.77 -34.69 -30.38
C TYR A 474 59.64 -34.41 -31.60
#